data_AF-A0A928BQN4-F1
#
_entry.id   AF-A0A928BQN4-F1
#
_cell.length_a   1.000
_cell.length_b   1.000
_cell.length_c   1.000
_cell.angle_alpha   90.00
_cell.angle_beta   90.00
_cell.angle_gamma   90.00
#
_symmetry.space_group_name_H-M   'P 1'
#
loop_
_entity.id
_entity.type
_entity.pdbx_description
1 polymer ?
#
loop_
_entity_poly.entity_id
_entity_poly.type
_entity_poly.pdbx_seq_one_letter_code
_entity_poly.pdbx_strand_id
1 'polypeptide(L)'
;MSQLDLKEVLATIASNAKQVNILTGDHASAPFYEAEKTAKQRSKEDTDVEQATQAAMEYVGRLKDMVTPAWEERYMDLFKRIFSLPQVRLNIGIIGKQQGTTFNRNLVANFVQIMLQEHEIFVPSANPSRMAEKLENNKDHSVKVALGTVPEDKQLKKAVKEIIEESRNNA
;
A
#
# COMPACT_ATOMS: atom_id res chain seq x y z
N MET A 1 1.78 -26.38 38.25
CA MET A 1 0.64 -26.25 37.33
C MET A 1 0.84 -27.24 36.21
N SER A 2 0.10 -28.34 36.26
CA SER A 2 0.31 -29.53 35.45
C SER A 2 -0.42 -29.38 34.11
N GLN A 3 0.15 -29.90 33.02
CA GLN A 3 -0.43 -29.88 31.65
C GLN A 3 -1.85 -30.47 31.52
N LEU A 4 -2.44 -31.02 32.59
CA LEU A 4 -3.81 -31.52 32.60
C LEU A 4 -4.88 -30.42 32.60
N ASP A 5 -4.62 -29.23 33.15
CA ASP A 5 -5.62 -28.15 33.26
C ASP A 5 -5.94 -27.47 31.91
N LEU A 6 -4.94 -27.35 31.02
CA LEU A 6 -5.09 -26.66 29.74
C LEU A 6 -5.99 -27.42 28.74
N LYS A 7 -6.03 -28.75 28.82
CA LYS A 7 -6.86 -29.57 27.93
C LYS A 7 -8.35 -29.46 28.30
N GLU A 8 -8.66 -29.28 29.57
CA GLU A 8 -10.05 -29.16 30.06
C GLU A 8 -10.65 -27.80 29.74
N VAL A 9 -9.84 -26.73 29.83
CA VAL A 9 -10.22 -25.37 29.40
C VAL A 9 -10.45 -25.32 27.89
N LEU A 10 -9.57 -25.96 27.09
CA LEU A 10 -9.73 -26.04 25.63
C LEU A 10 -10.96 -26.88 25.21
N ALA A 11 -11.26 -27.97 25.91
CA ALA A 11 -12.45 -28.79 25.66
C ALA A 11 -13.76 -28.04 25.97
N THR A 12 -13.74 -27.14 26.96
CA THR A 12 -14.89 -26.33 27.35
C THR A 12 -15.18 -25.21 26.33
N ILE A 13 -14.14 -24.54 25.80
CA ILE A 13 -14.28 -23.53 24.74
C ILE A 13 -14.77 -24.18 23.43
N ALA A 14 -14.27 -25.36 23.09
CA ALA A 14 -14.69 -26.09 21.89
C ALA A 14 -16.14 -26.59 21.95
N SER A 15 -16.67 -26.85 23.15
CA SER A 15 -18.06 -27.28 23.35
C SER A 15 -19.05 -26.11 23.25
N ASN A 16 -18.67 -24.90 23.67
CA ASN A 16 -19.52 -23.72 23.57
C ASN A 16 -19.62 -23.14 22.14
N ALA A 17 -18.66 -23.44 21.26
CA ALA A 17 -18.75 -23.06 19.85
C ALA A 17 -19.68 -23.97 19.01
N LYS A 18 -20.18 -25.08 19.59
CA LYS A 18 -20.99 -26.09 18.88
C LYS A 18 -22.51 -25.92 19.02
N GLN A 19 -22.99 -24.91 19.74
CA GLN A 19 -24.42 -24.70 19.94
C GLN A 19 -24.85 -23.26 19.63
N VAL A 20 -24.69 -22.80 18.39
CA VAL A 20 -25.65 -21.83 17.84
C VAL A 20 -25.89 -22.13 16.35
N ASN A 21 -27.14 -22.52 16.09
CA ASN A 21 -27.88 -22.58 14.83
C ASN A 21 -27.67 -23.73 13.83
N ILE A 22 -28.50 -24.75 14.06
CA ILE A 22 -29.14 -25.63 13.08
C ILE A 22 -30.24 -24.82 12.39
N LEU A 23 -30.27 -24.77 11.05
CA LEU A 23 -31.47 -24.86 10.17
C LEU A 23 -31.16 -24.30 8.77
N THR A 24 -30.65 -25.13 7.87
CA THR A 24 -31.23 -25.41 6.54
C THR A 24 -30.30 -26.29 5.70
N GLY A 25 -30.83 -27.41 5.19
CA GLY A 25 -30.48 -27.99 3.91
C GLY A 25 -29.21 -28.84 3.82
N ASP A 26 -29.39 -30.09 3.41
CA ASP A 26 -28.38 -30.99 2.86
C ASP A 26 -27.22 -30.27 2.14
N HIS A 27 -25.97 -30.56 2.53
CA HIS A 27 -24.80 -30.73 1.65
C HIS A 27 -23.57 -31.01 2.53
N ALA A 28 -23.31 -32.29 2.80
CA ALA A 28 -22.07 -32.75 3.43
C ALA A 28 -20.90 -32.62 2.44
N SER A 29 -20.35 -31.41 2.24
CA SER A 29 -19.11 -31.14 1.46
C SER A 29 -18.52 -29.72 1.65
N ALA A 30 -18.61 -29.09 2.84
CA ALA A 30 -18.30 -27.65 2.94
C ALA A 30 -17.52 -27.14 4.18
N PRO A 31 -16.43 -27.78 4.65
CA PRO A 31 -15.38 -27.02 5.35
C PRO A 31 -14.12 -26.83 4.49
N PHE A 32 -13.78 -27.81 3.64
CA PHE A 32 -12.59 -27.73 2.78
C PHE A 32 -12.79 -26.81 1.56
N TYR A 33 -13.95 -26.90 0.89
CA TYR A 33 -14.22 -26.10 -0.31
C TYR A 33 -14.36 -24.60 -0.04
N GLU A 34 -14.87 -24.19 1.13
CA GLU A 34 -14.97 -22.78 1.48
C GLU A 34 -13.62 -22.21 1.91
N ALA A 35 -12.89 -22.88 2.81
CA ALA A 35 -11.57 -22.42 3.27
C ALA A 35 -10.56 -22.32 2.12
N GLU A 36 -10.60 -23.26 1.16
CA GLU A 36 -9.71 -23.22 -0.01
C GLU A 36 -10.11 -22.11 -1.00
N LYS A 37 -11.40 -21.77 -1.12
CA LYS A 37 -11.88 -20.61 -1.89
C LYS A 37 -11.45 -19.29 -1.23
N THR A 38 -11.58 -19.16 0.10
CA THR A 38 -11.16 -17.95 0.82
C THR A 38 -9.64 -17.77 0.78
N ALA A 39 -8.88 -18.87 0.90
CA ALA A 39 -7.42 -18.86 0.79
C ALA A 39 -6.96 -18.49 -0.62
N LYS A 40 -7.59 -19.04 -1.67
CA LYS A 40 -7.28 -18.69 -3.07
C LYS A 40 -7.62 -17.23 -3.38
N GLN A 41 -8.76 -16.71 -2.92
CA GLN A 41 -9.12 -15.30 -3.08
C GLN A 41 -8.14 -14.38 -2.36
N ARG A 42 -7.81 -14.68 -1.10
CA ARG A 42 -6.83 -13.89 -0.33
C ARG A 42 -5.44 -13.93 -0.96
N SER A 43 -4.99 -15.09 -1.45
CA SER A 43 -3.71 -15.21 -2.16
C SER A 43 -3.66 -14.43 -3.46
N LYS A 44 -4.79 -14.34 -4.18
CA LYS A 44 -4.91 -13.54 -5.40
C LYS A 44 -4.91 -12.05 -5.09
N GLU A 45 -5.65 -11.61 -4.09
CA GLU A 45 -5.64 -10.21 -3.62
C GLU A 45 -4.26 -9.78 -3.14
N ASP A 46 -3.55 -10.62 -2.38
CA ASP A 46 -2.18 -10.34 -1.95
C ASP A 46 -1.22 -10.27 -3.16
N THR A 47 -1.35 -11.18 -4.13
CA THR A 47 -0.56 -11.15 -5.37
C THR A 47 -0.83 -9.88 -6.19
N ASP A 48 -2.10 -9.48 -6.31
CA ASP A 48 -2.51 -8.28 -7.05
C ASP A 48 -1.97 -7.00 -6.37
N VAL A 49 -1.97 -6.96 -5.03
CA VAL A 49 -1.37 -5.85 -4.25
C VAL A 49 0.14 -5.80 -4.45
N GLU A 50 0.83 -6.94 -4.38
CA GLU A 50 2.28 -7.00 -4.61
C GLU A 50 2.66 -6.53 -6.02
N GLN A 51 1.93 -6.97 -7.05
CA GLN A 51 2.14 -6.51 -8.43
C GLN A 51 1.89 -5.01 -8.58
N ALA A 52 0.82 -4.48 -7.98
CA ALA A 52 0.54 -3.04 -7.98
C ALA A 52 1.64 -2.25 -7.25
N THR A 53 2.11 -2.73 -6.11
CA THR A 53 3.22 -2.13 -5.35
C THR A 53 4.52 -2.15 -6.15
N GLN A 54 4.84 -3.26 -6.82
CA GLN A 54 6.03 -3.36 -7.66
C GLN A 54 5.98 -2.38 -8.84
N ALA A 55 4.84 -2.31 -9.54
CA ALA A 55 4.63 -1.35 -10.62
C ALA A 55 4.73 0.11 -10.12
N ALA A 56 4.20 0.40 -8.93
CA ALA A 56 4.33 1.71 -8.30
C ALA A 56 5.78 2.04 -7.92
N MET A 57 6.56 1.06 -7.44
CA MET A 57 7.99 1.21 -7.14
C MET A 57 8.82 1.54 -8.40
N GLU A 58 8.56 0.84 -9.50
CA GLU A 58 9.19 1.13 -10.80
C GLU A 58 8.82 2.53 -11.31
N TYR A 59 7.56 2.92 -11.13
CA TYR A 59 7.06 4.23 -11.53
C TYR A 59 7.77 5.37 -10.78
N VAL A 60 7.82 5.33 -9.45
CA VAL A 60 8.52 6.36 -8.66
C VAL A 60 10.04 6.31 -8.86
N GLY A 61 10.59 5.14 -9.18
CA GLY A 61 12.00 4.98 -9.54
C GLY A 61 12.43 5.83 -10.75
N ARG A 62 11.48 6.26 -11.61
CA ARG A 62 11.76 7.17 -12.71
C ARG A 62 12.22 8.55 -12.25
N LEU A 63 11.94 8.95 -11.01
CA LEU A 63 12.31 10.25 -10.46
C LEU A 63 13.68 10.27 -9.79
N LYS A 64 14.44 9.17 -9.75
CA LYS A 64 15.71 9.06 -9.00
C LYS A 64 16.75 10.13 -9.35
N ASP A 65 16.83 10.55 -10.61
CA ASP A 65 17.76 11.61 -11.05
C ASP A 65 17.30 13.04 -10.70
N MET A 66 16.08 13.19 -10.18
CA MET A 66 15.57 14.44 -9.63
C MET A 66 15.73 14.51 -8.11
N VAL A 67 16.24 13.46 -7.47
CA VAL A 67 16.51 13.40 -6.03
C VAL A 67 17.82 14.09 -5.73
N THR A 68 17.91 14.80 -4.61
CA THR A 68 19.17 15.42 -4.18
C THR A 68 20.18 14.36 -3.74
N PRO A 69 21.51 14.63 -3.83
CA PRO A 69 22.51 13.68 -3.36
C PRO A 69 22.33 13.23 -1.91
N ALA A 70 21.81 14.12 -1.05
CA ALA A 70 21.55 13.79 0.35
C ALA A 70 20.50 12.68 0.52
N TRP A 71 19.56 12.52 -0.43
CA TRP A 71 18.45 11.58 -0.32
C TRP A 71 18.57 10.38 -1.27
N GLU A 72 19.61 10.31 -2.11
CA GLU A 72 19.76 9.29 -3.16
C GLU A 72 19.65 7.85 -2.63
N GLU A 73 20.34 7.55 -1.53
CA GLU A 73 20.34 6.22 -0.90
C GLU A 73 19.04 5.93 -0.13
N ARG A 74 18.29 6.96 0.26
CA ARG A 74 17.09 6.86 1.12
C ARG A 74 15.79 6.83 0.33
N TYR A 75 15.81 7.37 -0.89
CA TYR A 75 14.60 7.64 -1.67
C TYR A 75 13.75 6.41 -1.94
N MET A 76 14.35 5.31 -2.40
CA MET A 76 13.60 4.09 -2.69
C MET A 76 13.08 3.43 -1.41
N ASP A 77 13.83 3.53 -0.31
CA ASP A 77 13.44 2.97 0.97
C ASP A 77 12.29 3.76 1.61
N LEU A 78 12.23 5.08 1.42
CA LEU A 78 11.03 5.88 1.76
C LEU A 78 9.78 5.29 1.12
N PHE A 79 9.83 5.03 -0.20
CA PHE A 79 8.68 4.49 -0.91
C PHE A 79 8.33 3.06 -0.48
N LYS A 80 9.32 2.19 -0.21
CA LYS A 80 9.05 0.88 0.38
C LYS A 80 8.29 0.98 1.70
N ARG A 81 8.70 1.90 2.58
CA ARG A 81 8.07 2.12 3.89
C ARG A 81 6.65 2.68 3.73
N ILE A 82 6.46 3.65 2.84
CA ILE A 82 5.13 4.24 2.54
C ILE A 82 4.18 3.18 1.96
N PHE A 83 4.62 2.38 0.99
CA PHE A 83 3.80 1.34 0.38
C PHE A 83 3.50 0.16 1.32
N SER A 84 4.27 0.00 2.39
CA SER A 84 4.01 -0.99 3.44
C SER A 84 2.94 -0.57 4.44
N LEU A 85 2.51 0.70 4.44
CA LEU A 85 1.43 1.17 5.31
C LEU A 85 0.12 0.43 5.00
N PRO A 86 -0.63 -0.07 6.01
CA PRO A 86 -1.84 -0.85 5.78
C PRO A 86 -2.87 -0.13 4.89
N GLN A 87 -3.10 1.15 5.14
CA GLN A 87 -4.01 1.98 4.36
C GLN A 87 -3.54 2.19 2.92
N VAL A 88 -2.24 2.09 2.64
CA VAL A 88 -1.71 2.19 1.27
C VAL A 88 -1.88 0.86 0.55
N ARG A 89 -1.55 -0.26 1.21
CA ARG A 89 -1.77 -1.61 0.65
C ARG A 89 -3.22 -1.84 0.23
N LEU A 90 -4.18 -1.36 1.02
CA LEU A 90 -5.62 -1.47 0.70
C LEU A 90 -6.05 -0.64 -0.52
N ASN A 91 -5.31 0.42 -0.86
CA ASN A 91 -5.72 1.38 -1.89
C ASN A 91 -4.84 1.38 -3.14
N ILE A 92 -3.65 0.76 -3.09
CA ILE A 92 -2.67 0.81 -4.19
C ILE A 92 -3.16 0.10 -5.45
N GLY A 93 -3.97 -0.95 -5.33
CA GLY A 93 -4.60 -1.64 -6.47
C GLY A 93 -5.90 -0.99 -6.96
N ILE A 94 -6.43 0.04 -6.29
CA ILE A 94 -7.71 0.67 -6.63
C ILE A 94 -7.47 1.78 -7.67
N ILE A 95 -7.49 1.41 -8.96
CA ILE A 95 -7.13 2.30 -10.09
C ILE A 95 -8.26 3.29 -10.46
N GLY A 96 -9.52 2.96 -10.14
CA GLY A 96 -10.67 3.79 -10.50
C GLY A 96 -10.84 3.94 -12.02
N LYS A 97 -10.95 5.18 -12.52
CA LYS A 97 -11.11 5.49 -13.96
C LYS A 97 -9.78 5.74 -14.69
N GLN A 98 -8.64 5.55 -14.02
CA GLN A 98 -7.33 5.78 -14.63
C GLN A 98 -7.04 4.71 -15.70
N GLN A 99 -6.27 5.08 -16.72
CA GLN A 99 -5.89 4.21 -17.82
C GLN A 99 -4.37 4.10 -17.87
N GLY A 100 -3.86 2.93 -18.27
CA GLY A 100 -2.43 2.71 -18.50
C GLY A 100 -1.60 2.40 -17.26
N THR A 101 -2.21 2.21 -16.08
CA THR A 101 -1.52 1.77 -14.86
C THR A 101 -2.26 0.60 -14.21
N THR A 102 -1.50 -0.27 -13.53
CA THR A 102 -2.02 -1.37 -12.69
C THR A 102 -2.11 -0.98 -11.21
N PHE A 103 -1.81 0.28 -10.90
CA PHE A 103 -1.86 0.85 -9.56
C PHE A 103 -2.58 2.20 -9.56
N ASN A 104 -2.99 2.63 -8.37
CA ASN A 104 -3.60 3.94 -8.12
C ASN A 104 -2.56 5.04 -8.29
N ARG A 105 -2.47 5.56 -9.52
CA ARG A 105 -1.48 6.56 -9.90
C ARG A 105 -1.68 7.89 -9.17
N ASN A 106 -2.90 8.22 -8.78
CA ASN A 106 -3.18 9.48 -8.07
C ASN A 106 -2.66 9.39 -6.64
N LEU A 107 -2.85 8.24 -5.99
CA LEU A 107 -2.30 7.97 -4.66
C LEU A 107 -0.77 8.06 -4.65
N VAL A 108 -0.11 7.50 -5.66
CA VAL A 108 1.36 7.59 -5.78
C VAL A 108 1.82 9.02 -6.02
N ALA A 109 1.16 9.75 -6.93
CA ALA A 109 1.46 11.16 -7.20
C ALA A 109 1.30 12.05 -5.97
N ASN A 110 0.28 11.77 -5.17
CA ASN A 110 0.02 12.42 -3.90
C ASN A 110 1.19 12.29 -2.91
N PHE A 111 1.85 11.12 -2.85
CA PHE A 111 3.05 10.94 -2.02
C PHE A 111 4.25 11.71 -2.57
N VAL A 112 4.44 11.69 -3.89
CA VAL A 112 5.48 12.51 -4.56
C VAL A 112 5.27 13.99 -4.26
N GLN A 113 4.02 14.47 -4.26
CA GLN A 113 3.72 15.86 -3.95
C GLN A 113 4.01 16.21 -2.48
N ILE A 114 3.73 15.31 -1.53
CA ILE A 114 4.15 15.51 -0.13
C ILE A 114 5.68 15.66 -0.06
N MET A 115 6.42 14.77 -0.72
CA MET A 115 7.89 14.84 -0.75
C MET A 115 8.41 16.09 -1.48
N LEU A 116 7.74 16.56 -2.53
CA LEU A 116 8.11 17.80 -3.24
C LEU A 116 7.96 19.04 -2.36
N GLN A 117 7.01 19.02 -1.41
CA GLN A 117 6.88 20.08 -0.41
C GLN A 117 7.99 20.04 0.65
N GLU A 118 8.72 18.93 0.77
CA GLU A 118 9.92 18.81 1.59
C GLU A 118 11.13 19.20 0.73
N HIS A 119 11.49 20.48 0.75
CA HIS A 119 12.45 21.13 -0.17
C HIS A 119 13.86 20.50 -0.26
N GLU A 120 14.17 19.51 0.56
CA GLU A 120 15.46 18.82 0.63
C GLU A 120 15.51 17.55 -0.22
N ILE A 121 14.36 16.92 -0.51
CA ILE A 121 14.31 15.58 -1.12
C ILE A 121 14.62 15.65 -2.61
N PHE A 122 14.06 16.64 -3.32
CA PHE A 122 14.24 16.82 -4.75
C PHE A 122 15.07 18.06 -5.07
N VAL A 123 15.73 18.04 -6.23
CA VAL A 123 16.53 19.18 -6.70
C VAL A 123 15.67 20.44 -6.87
N PRO A 124 16.23 21.66 -6.73
CA PRO A 124 15.44 22.90 -6.79
C PRO A 124 14.68 23.11 -8.10
N SER A 125 15.14 22.50 -9.20
CA SER A 125 14.47 22.57 -10.49
C SER A 125 13.29 21.61 -10.64
N ALA A 126 13.04 20.75 -9.64
CA ALA A 126 11.92 19.83 -9.62
C ALA A 126 10.60 20.59 -9.44
N ASN A 127 9.63 20.25 -10.29
CA ASN A 127 8.28 20.80 -10.21
C ASN A 127 7.29 19.79 -10.78
N PRO A 128 5.98 19.96 -10.53
CA PRO A 128 4.97 18.99 -10.94
C PRO A 128 4.95 18.68 -12.45
N SER A 129 5.29 19.65 -13.30
CA SER A 129 5.32 19.43 -14.76
C SER A 129 6.48 18.52 -15.16
N ARG A 130 7.70 18.83 -14.70
CA ARG A 130 8.90 18.03 -15.01
C ARG A 130 8.81 16.62 -14.42
N MET A 131 8.27 16.50 -13.21
CA MET A 131 8.03 15.20 -12.59
C MET A 131 7.01 14.38 -13.39
N ALA A 132 5.93 15.01 -13.88
CA ALA A 132 4.95 14.32 -14.69
C ALA A 132 5.51 13.86 -16.04
N GLU A 133 6.31 14.69 -16.71
CA GLU A 133 7.04 14.30 -17.94
C GLU A 133 7.87 13.04 -17.71
N LYS A 134 8.59 13.02 -16.58
CA LYS A 134 9.50 11.93 -16.23
C LYS A 134 8.78 10.65 -15.81
N LEU A 135 7.66 10.79 -15.12
CA LEU A 135 6.82 9.68 -14.69
C LEU A 135 6.06 9.05 -15.86
N GLU A 136 5.51 9.84 -16.77
CA GLU A 136 4.61 9.35 -17.83
C GLU A 136 5.31 9.09 -19.16
N ASN A 137 6.51 9.63 -19.37
CA ASN A 137 7.25 9.57 -20.62
C ASN A 137 6.41 10.02 -21.85
N ASN A 138 5.44 10.92 -21.61
CA ASN A 138 4.56 11.48 -22.62
C ASN A 138 4.29 12.96 -22.32
N LYS A 139 3.78 13.70 -23.31
CA LYS A 139 3.44 15.13 -23.18
C LYS A 139 2.05 15.36 -22.55
N ASP A 140 1.23 14.32 -22.47
CA ASP A 140 -0.11 14.36 -21.89
C ASP A 140 -0.08 13.95 -20.41
N HIS A 141 0.21 14.92 -19.56
CA HIS A 141 0.47 14.72 -18.14
C HIS A 141 -0.79 14.49 -17.31
N SER A 142 -1.47 13.36 -17.51
CA SER A 142 -2.67 13.03 -16.73
C SER A 142 -2.42 12.98 -15.21
N VAL A 143 -1.17 12.74 -14.77
CA VAL A 143 -0.77 12.81 -13.36
C VAL A 143 -0.42 14.21 -12.84
N LYS A 144 -0.19 15.21 -13.71
CA LYS A 144 0.25 16.55 -13.29
C LYS A 144 -0.71 17.22 -12.33
N VAL A 145 -2.02 17.04 -12.53
CA VAL A 145 -3.05 17.58 -11.62
C VAL A 145 -2.93 16.96 -10.23
N ALA A 146 -2.73 15.64 -10.15
CA ALA A 146 -2.54 14.94 -8.88
C ALA A 146 -1.23 15.36 -8.20
N LEU A 147 -0.14 15.54 -8.94
CA LEU A 147 1.10 16.13 -8.43
C LEU A 147 0.94 17.58 -7.97
N GLY A 148 -0.08 18.31 -8.44
CA GLY A 148 -0.39 19.66 -7.96
C GLY A 148 -1.29 19.70 -6.72
N THR A 149 -1.82 18.55 -6.28
CA THR A 149 -2.87 18.47 -5.27
C THR A 149 -2.36 17.78 -4.00
N VAL A 150 -2.67 18.37 -2.84
CA VAL A 150 -2.32 17.79 -1.55
C VAL A 150 -3.34 16.71 -1.18
N PRO A 151 -2.93 15.56 -0.62
CA PRO A 151 -3.88 14.51 -0.25
C PRO A 151 -4.85 15.00 0.82
N GLU A 152 -6.15 14.75 0.63
CA GLU A 152 -7.20 15.14 1.59
C GLU A 152 -7.13 14.32 2.88
N ASP A 153 -6.64 13.08 2.80
CA ASP A 153 -6.44 12.21 3.94
C ASP A 153 -5.31 12.73 4.84
N LYS A 154 -5.73 13.41 5.92
CA LYS A 154 -4.83 13.99 6.93
C LYS A 154 -4.02 12.93 7.68
N GLN A 155 -4.58 11.75 7.92
CA GLN A 155 -3.89 10.69 8.66
C GLN A 155 -2.80 10.07 7.80
N LEU A 156 -3.11 9.77 6.54
CA LEU A 156 -2.13 9.27 5.58
C LEU A 156 -1.02 10.31 5.34
N LYS A 157 -1.39 11.58 5.16
CA LYS A 157 -0.41 12.67 5.04
C LYS A 157 0.52 12.75 6.25
N LYS A 158 -0.02 12.62 7.47
CA LYS A 158 0.77 12.62 8.70
C LYS A 158 1.73 11.43 8.74
N ALA A 159 1.25 10.22 8.46
CA ALA A 159 2.08 9.01 8.45
C ALA A 159 3.23 9.10 7.42
N VAL A 160 2.98 9.64 6.23
CA VAL A 160 4.03 9.84 5.22
C VAL A 160 5.07 10.86 5.70
N LYS A 161 4.65 11.97 6.32
CA LYS A 161 5.57 12.96 6.91
C LYS A 161 6.41 12.36 8.06
N GLU A 162 5.81 11.54 8.91
CA GLU A 162 6.53 10.84 9.98
C GLU A 162 7.62 9.91 9.40
N ILE A 163 7.32 9.15 8.34
CA ILE A 163 8.32 8.30 7.65
C ILE A 163 9.48 9.14 7.07
N ILE A 164 9.18 10.31 6.49
CA ILE A 164 10.19 11.23 5.96
C ILE A 164 11.08 11.74 7.10
N GLU A 165 10.48 12.19 8.19
CA GLU A 165 11.19 12.71 9.37
C GLU A 165 12.11 11.66 9.99
N GLU A 166 11.62 10.43 10.17
CA GLU A 166 12.43 9.33 10.68
C GLU A 166 13.62 9.03 9.76
N SER A 167 13.42 9.08 8.44
CA SER A 167 14.51 8.87 7.47
C SER A 167 15.50 10.03 7.43
N ARG A 168 15.08 11.23 7.83
CA ARG A 168 15.95 12.40 8.01
C ARG A 168 16.87 12.21 9.22
N ASN A 169 16.32 11.72 10.33
CA ASN A 169 17.02 11.60 11.61
C ASN A 169 17.90 10.35 11.74
N ASN A 170 17.72 9.35 10.88
CA ASN A 170 18.53 8.12 10.85
C ASN A 170 19.78 8.23 9.95
N ALA A 171 20.22 9.46 9.62
CA ALA A 171 21.37 9.75 8.74
C ALA A 171 22.61 10.17 9.52
#